data_AF-A0AB39BJZ7-F1
#
_entry.id   AF-A0AB39BJZ7-F1
#
_cell.length_a   1.000
_cell.length_b   1.000
_cell.length_c   1.000
_cell.angle_alpha   90.00
_cell.angle_beta   90.00
_cell.angle_gamma   90.00
#
_symmetry.space_group_name_H-M   'P 1'
#
loop_
_entity.id
_entity.type
_entity.pdbx_description
1 polymer ?
#
loop_
_entity_poly.entity_id
_entity_poly.type
_entity_poly.pdbx_seq_one_letter_code
_entity_poly.pdbx_strand_id
1 'polypeptide(L)' 'MTDSTAAELQQPLIHVLTSGVTADEVAAVTAVIGAAVEEELDELHDQVDIDPSAWERSQRALRAPLHPGPGAWRGFSG' A
#
# COMPACT_ATOMS: atom_id res chain seq x y z
N MET A 1 -11.48 -20.58 -10.33
CA MET A 1 -11.23 -20.03 -8.99
C MET A 1 -10.95 -18.54 -9.12
N THR A 2 -11.93 -17.75 -9.60
CA THR A 2 -11.79 -16.30 -9.89
C THR A 2 -13.09 -15.52 -9.63
N ASP A 3 -14.13 -16.15 -9.10
CA ASP A 3 -15.42 -15.50 -8.82
C ASP A 3 -15.42 -14.74 -7.48
N SER A 4 -14.55 -15.14 -6.55
CA SER A 4 -14.61 -14.68 -5.15
C SER A 4 -14.22 -13.21 -4.94
N THR A 5 -13.36 -12.62 -5.78
CA THR A 5 -12.99 -11.18 -5.67
C THR A 5 -14.05 -10.25 -6.25
N ALA A 6 -14.81 -10.70 -7.26
CA ALA A 6 -15.89 -9.89 -7.80
C ALA A 6 -17.01 -9.69 -6.76
N ALA A 7 -17.35 -10.74 -6.01
CA ALA A 7 -18.35 -10.74 -4.94
C ALA A 7 -18.04 -9.77 -3.79
N GLU A 8 -16.75 -9.54 -3.47
CA GLU A 8 -16.34 -8.57 -2.45
C GLU A 8 -16.67 -7.12 -2.85
N LEU A 9 -16.73 -6.82 -4.15
CA LEU A 9 -17.09 -5.49 -4.67
C LEU A 9 -18.60 -5.24 -4.72
N GLN A 10 -19.45 -6.25 -4.50
CA GLN A 10 -20.91 -6.07 -4.47
C GLN A 10 -21.46 -5.69 -3.09
N GLN A 11 -20.61 -5.63 -2.05
CA GLN A 11 -21.07 -5.12 -0.76
C GLN A 11 -21.30 -3.61 -0.84
N PRO A 12 -22.43 -3.12 -0.31
CA PRO A 12 -22.69 -1.69 -0.29
C PRO A 12 -21.61 -0.99 0.53
N LEU A 13 -21.02 0.07 -0.03
CA LEU A 13 -19.99 0.87 0.64
C LEU A 13 -20.47 1.43 1.99
N ILE A 14 -21.77 1.75 2.10
CA ILE A 14 -22.41 2.30 3.30
C ILE A 14 -23.77 1.62 3.49
N HIS A 15 -24.09 1.22 4.74
CA HIS A 15 -25.40 0.70 5.12
C HIS A 15 -26.07 1.60 6.16
N VAL A 16 -27.20 2.24 5.80
CA VAL A 16 -27.94 3.14 6.69
C VAL A 16 -28.98 2.34 7.49
N LEU A 17 -28.84 2.33 8.82
CA LEU A 17 -29.75 1.60 9.72
C LEU A 17 -30.99 2.43 10.11
N THR A 18 -30.91 3.75 9.98
CA THR A 18 -31.98 4.67 10.34
C THR A 18 -33.11 4.60 9.31
N SER A 19 -34.34 4.41 9.79
CA SER A 19 -35.54 4.43 8.95
C SER A 19 -35.95 5.85 8.56
N GLY A 20 -36.52 6.03 7.37
CA GLY A 20 -37.11 7.30 6.95
C GLY A 20 -36.11 8.34 6.40
N VAL A 21 -34.86 7.94 6.16
CA VAL A 21 -33.85 8.78 5.51
C VAL A 21 -34.18 8.91 4.02
N THR A 22 -34.12 10.13 3.51
CA THR A 22 -34.37 10.44 2.10
C THR A 22 -33.16 10.13 1.23
N ALA A 23 -33.38 9.96 -0.08
CA ALA A 23 -32.29 9.73 -1.03
C ALA A 23 -31.26 10.87 -1.03
N ASP A 24 -31.72 12.11 -0.90
CA ASP A 24 -30.86 13.30 -0.87
C ASP A 24 -29.98 13.33 0.38
N GLU A 25 -30.51 12.95 1.54
CA GLU A 25 -29.73 12.84 2.78
C GLU A 25 -28.68 11.73 2.69
N VAL A 26 -29.03 10.56 2.12
CA VAL A 26 -28.04 9.49 1.88
C VAL A 26 -26.94 9.96 0.93
N ALA A 27 -27.30 10.68 -0.14
CA ALA A 27 -26.33 11.23 -1.08
C ALA A 27 -25.39 12.23 -0.42
N ALA A 28 -25.94 13.15 0.41
CA ALA A 28 -25.15 14.13 1.14
C ALA A 28 -24.16 13.47 2.10
N VAL A 29 -24.61 12.49 2.91
CA VAL A 29 -23.74 11.76 3.85
C VAL A 29 -22.67 10.97 3.10
N THR A 30 -23.03 10.30 2.00
CA THR A 30 -22.08 9.54 1.18
C THR A 30 -21.01 10.45 0.59
N ALA A 31 -21.39 11.64 0.10
CA ALA A 31 -20.43 12.61 -0.44
C ALA A 31 -19.47 13.13 0.64
N VAL A 32 -19.96 13.42 1.85
CA VAL A 32 -19.13 13.89 2.96
C VAL A 32 -18.14 12.81 3.41
N ILE A 33 -18.61 11.57 3.60
CA ILE A 33 -17.74 10.46 3.99
C ILE A 33 -16.73 10.17 2.88
N GLY A 34 -17.17 10.17 1.61
CA GLY A 34 -16.29 9.96 0.47
C GLY A 34 -15.17 11.01 0.41
N ALA A 35 -15.50 12.28 0.59
CA ALA A 35 -14.50 13.36 0.61
C ALA A 35 -13.50 13.22 1.77
N ALA A 36 -13.97 12.87 2.97
CA ALA A 36 -13.09 12.65 4.12
C ALA A 36 -12.15 11.45 3.94
N VAL A 37 -12.62 10.38 3.29
CA VAL A 37 -11.78 9.23 2.95
C VAL A 37 -10.76 9.59 1.87
N GLU A 38 -11.15 10.36 0.86
CA GLU A 38 -10.24 10.82 -0.20
C GLU A 38 -9.11 11.69 0.37
N GLU A 39 -9.43 12.62 1.27
CA GLU A 39 -8.44 13.45 1.98
C GLU A 39 -7.43 12.60 2.77
N GLU A 40 -7.89 11.63 3.56
CA GLU A 40 -7.00 10.73 4.31
C GLU A 40 -6.10 9.88 3.39
N LEU A 41 -6.64 9.40 2.27
CA LEU A 41 -5.86 8.63 1.29
C LEU A 41 -4.80 9.48 0.61
N ASP A 42 -5.10 10.73 0.28
CA ASP A 42 -4.14 11.66 -0.30
C ASP A 42 -3.01 11.96 0.70
N GLU A 43 -3.32 12.19 1.98
CA GLU A 43 -2.29 12.35 3.03
C GLU A 43 -1.39 11.12 3.17
N LEU A 44 -1.96 9.92 3.10
CA LEU A 44 -1.20 8.67 3.15
C LEU A 44 -0.30 8.51 1.93
N HIS A 45 -0.76 8.87 0.73
CA HIS A 45 0.05 8.78 -0.49
C HIS A 45 1.19 9.80 -0.49
N ASP A 46 0.95 11.03 -0.02
CA ASP A 46 1.97 12.07 0.06
C ASP A 46 3.07 11.74 1.08
N GLN A 47 2.80 10.88 2.08
CA GLN A 47 3.79 10.47 3.09
C GLN A 47 4.71 9.33 2.64
N VAL A 48 4.49 8.73 1.46
CA VAL A 48 5.37 7.66 0.94
C VAL A 48 6.53 8.24 0.14
N ASP A 49 7.28 9.17 0.74
CA ASP A 49 8.66 9.43 0.30
C ASP A 49 9.56 8.42 1.02
N ILE A 50 9.76 7.24 0.39
CA ILE A 50 10.76 6.29 0.86
C ILE A 50 12.13 6.83 0.47
N ASP A 51 12.69 7.66 1.37
CA ASP A 51 14.08 8.09 1.26
C ASP A 51 15.00 6.87 1.15
N PRO A 52 16.07 6.94 0.33
CA PRO A 52 17.07 5.88 0.27
C PRO A 52 17.57 5.54 1.67
N SER A 53 17.53 4.26 2.00
CA SER A 53 17.97 3.75 3.30
C SER A 53 19.45 4.11 3.53
N ALA A 54 19.87 4.14 4.80
CA ALA A 54 21.28 4.35 5.12
C ALA A 54 22.20 3.29 4.48
N TRP A 55 21.68 2.07 4.26
CA TRP A 55 22.38 1.00 3.56
C TRP A 55 22.51 1.30 2.06
N GLU A 56 21.45 1.70 1.36
CA GLU A 56 21.50 2.09 -0.06
C GLU A 56 22.44 3.28 -0.28
N ARG A 57 22.39 4.29 0.59
CA ARG A 57 23.30 5.46 0.52
C ARG A 57 24.76 5.11 0.73
N SER A 58 25.05 4.06 1.51
CA SER A 58 26.42 3.63 1.80
C SER A 58 26.91 2.48 0.92
N GLN A 59 26.05 1.95 0.05
CA GLN A 59 26.42 0.90 -0.89
C GLN A 59 27.50 1.42 -1.85
N ARG A 60 28.64 0.72 -1.89
CA ARG A 60 29.72 1.02 -2.84
C ARG A 60 29.64 0.07 -4.02
N ALA A 61 30.06 0.54 -5.19
CA ALA A 61 30.23 -0.31 -6.35
C ALA A 61 31.15 -1.50 -6.04
N LEU A 62 30.72 -2.71 -6.42
CA LEU A 62 31.58 -3.89 -6.38
C LEU A 62 32.75 -3.66 -7.33
N ARG A 63 33.98 -3.80 -6.81
CA ARG A 63 35.19 -3.64 -7.64
C ARG A 63 35.37 -4.77 -8.65
N ALA A 64 34.79 -5.94 -8.37
CA ALA A 64 34.81 -7.11 -9.23
C ALA A 64 33.52 -7.93 -9.05
N PRO A 65 33.07 -8.67 -10.08
CA PRO A 65 31.94 -9.59 -9.97
C PRO A 65 32.21 -10.66 -8.90
N LEU A 66 31.19 -10.98 -8.09
CA LEU A 66 31.23 -12.12 -7.18
C LEU A 66 30.98 -13.40 -7.99
N HIS A 67 31.88 -14.38 -7.91
CA HIS A 67 31.71 -15.70 -8.51
C HIS A 67 31.22 -16.70 -7.44
N PRO A 68 29.91 -17.00 -7.37
CA PRO A 68 29.40 -17.96 -6.40
C PRO A 68 29.85 -19.38 -6.74
N GLY A 69 30.26 -20.15 -5.74
CA GLY A 69 30.63 -21.56 -5.91
C GLY A 69 30.99 -22.26 -4.60
N PRO A 70 30.99 -23.61 -4.57
CA PRO A 70 31.47 -24.37 -3.41
C PRO A 70 32.89 -23.92 -3.02
N GLY A 71 33.06 -23.49 -1.77
CA GLY A 71 34.36 -23.00 -1.25
C GLY A 71 34.69 -21.53 -1.54
N ALA A 72 34.03 -20.86 -2.48
CA ALA A 72 34.32 -19.47 -2.85
C ALA A 72 33.90 -18.42 -1.79
N TRP A 73 33.06 -18.81 -0.83
CA TRP A 73 32.52 -17.93 0.21
C TRP A 73 33.39 -17.85 1.47
N ARG A 74 34.40 -18.73 1.61
CA ARG A 74 35.23 -18.86 2.82
C ARG A 74 36.60 -18.20 2.62
N GLY A 75 36.63 -16.87 2.61
CA GLY A 75 37.85 -16.07 2.43
C GLY A 75 38.47 -15.50 3.72
N PHE A 76 37.99 -15.89 4.91
CA PHE A 76 38.50 -15.38 6.21
C PHE A 76 39.21 -16.50 6.99
N SER A 77 40.31 -17.02 6.45
CA SER A 77 41.26 -17.83 7.20
C SER A 77 42.63 -17.17 7.08
N GLY A 78 42.86 -16.22 7.97
CA GLY A 78 44.13 -15.55 8.24
C GLY A 78 44.14 -15.13 9.69
#